data_AF-A0A561U1X7-F1
#
_entry.id   AF-A0A561U1X7-F1
#
_cell.length_a   1.000
_cell.length_b   1.000
_cell.length_c   1.000
_cell.angle_alpha   90.00
_cell.angle_beta   90.00
_cell.angle_gamma   90.00
#
_symmetry.space_group_name_H-M   'P 1'
#
loop_
_entity.id
_entity.type
_entity.pdbx_description
1 polymer ?
#
loop_
_entity_poly.entity_id
_entity_poly.type
_entity_poly.pdbx_seq_one_letter_code
_entity_poly.pdbx_strand_id
1 'polypeptide(L)'
;MGKDWDAVATAINTRLAELDLTQRELSERSGVSTATLRQLQNNYEPRRRSPRLLAAISEALRWPSDHLAQVLEGEAPEDDVDLRADVVRLRQEVAELRERLVALEGKQA
;
A
#
# COMPACT_ATOMS: atom_id res chain seq x y z
N MET A 1 -3.64 7.36 19.69
CA MET A 1 -4.24 6.27 18.90
C MET A 1 -3.34 5.06 19.03
N GLY A 2 -3.90 3.85 19.06
CA GLY A 2 -3.13 2.62 19.27
C GLY A 2 -2.42 2.21 17.98
N LYS A 3 -1.28 1.51 18.11
CA LYS A 3 -0.54 0.95 16.97
C LYS A 3 -1.42 -0.04 16.20
N ASP A 4 -1.66 0.23 14.93
CA ASP A 4 -2.54 -0.56 14.07
C ASP A 4 -1.76 -1.69 13.35
N TRP A 5 -1.51 -2.76 14.08
CA TRP A 5 -0.82 -3.93 13.54
C TRP A 5 -1.67 -4.72 12.53
N ASP A 6 -3.00 -4.59 12.58
CA ASP A 6 -3.90 -5.23 11.62
C ASP A 6 -3.82 -4.52 10.25
N ALA A 7 -3.69 -3.18 10.25
CA ALA A 7 -3.43 -2.41 9.04
C ALA A 7 -2.07 -2.80 8.41
N VAL A 8 -1.02 -2.96 9.23
CA VAL A 8 0.30 -3.43 8.75
C VAL A 8 0.21 -4.83 8.13
N ALA A 9 -0.47 -5.77 8.79
CA ALA A 9 -0.66 -7.13 8.28
C ALA A 9 -1.40 -7.11 6.93
N THR A 10 -2.47 -6.31 6.84
CA THR A 10 -3.27 -6.14 5.64
C THR A 10 -2.44 -5.56 4.50
N ALA A 11 -1.70 -4.48 4.75
CA ALA A 11 -0.83 -3.84 3.76
C ALA A 11 0.18 -4.83 3.17
N ILE A 12 0.87 -5.60 4.02
CA ILE A 12 1.85 -6.60 3.58
C ILE A 12 1.19 -7.66 2.69
N ASN A 13 0.04 -8.21 3.10
CA ASN A 13 -0.66 -9.24 2.34
C ASN A 13 -1.14 -8.74 0.97
N THR A 14 -1.73 -7.56 0.94
CA THR A 14 -2.19 -6.91 -0.30
C THR A 14 -1.01 -6.70 -1.25
N ARG A 15 0.11 -6.17 -0.76
CA ARG A 15 1.26 -5.86 -1.61
C ARG A 15 1.98 -7.09 -2.13
N LEU A 16 2.03 -8.17 -1.34
CA LEU A 16 2.53 -9.47 -1.83
C LEU A 16 1.69 -9.97 -3.01
N ALA A 17 0.36 -9.87 -2.92
CA ALA A 17 -0.54 -10.25 -4.00
C ALA A 17 -0.38 -9.35 -5.24
N GLU A 18 -0.25 -8.03 -5.06
CA GLU A 18 -0.02 -7.08 -6.16
C GLU A 18 1.29 -7.34 -6.92
N LEU A 19 2.34 -7.76 -6.20
CA LEU A 19 3.66 -8.02 -6.76
C LEU A 19 3.87 -9.48 -7.18
N ASP A 20 2.85 -10.34 -7.02
CA ASP A 20 2.92 -11.79 -7.21
C ASP A 20 4.13 -12.43 -6.47
N LEU A 21 4.34 -12.01 -5.23
CA LEU A 21 5.45 -12.47 -4.38
C LEU A 21 4.98 -13.45 -3.32
N THR A 22 5.79 -14.48 -3.11
CA THR A 22 5.63 -15.40 -1.99
C THR A 22 6.25 -14.85 -0.70
N GLN A 23 5.78 -15.34 0.44
CA GLN A 23 6.37 -15.00 1.75
C GLN A 23 7.86 -15.41 1.85
N ARG A 24 8.26 -16.48 1.15
CA ARG A 24 9.67 -16.93 1.09
C ARG A 24 10.53 -15.89 0.38
N GLU A 25 10.08 -15.39 -0.76
CA GLU A 25 10.82 -14.37 -1.52
C GLU A 25 10.91 -13.04 -0.75
N LEU A 26 9.84 -12.66 -0.03
CA LEU A 26 9.90 -11.51 0.86
C LEU A 26 10.91 -11.70 1.98
N SER A 27 10.98 -12.90 2.56
CA SER A 27 11.97 -13.25 3.59
C SER A 27 13.40 -13.11 3.06
N GLU A 28 13.66 -13.63 1.88
CA GLU A 28 14.97 -13.56 1.21
C GLU A 28 15.37 -12.11 0.90
N ARG A 29 14.43 -11.28 0.42
CA ARG A 29 14.69 -9.88 0.07
C ARG A 29 14.87 -8.96 1.28
N SER A 30 14.07 -9.15 2.32
CA SER A 30 14.09 -8.30 3.52
C SER A 30 15.13 -8.75 4.57
N GLY A 31 15.66 -9.97 4.45
CA GLY A 31 16.49 -10.59 5.50
C GLY A 31 15.72 -10.91 6.79
N VAL A 32 14.39 -10.77 6.79
CA VAL A 32 13.51 -11.11 7.91
C VAL A 32 13.08 -12.57 7.78
N SER A 33 13.12 -13.34 8.86
CA SER A 33 12.73 -14.75 8.81
C SER A 33 11.24 -14.93 8.45
N THR A 34 10.92 -16.01 7.73
CA THR A 34 9.54 -16.38 7.40
C THR A 34 8.65 -16.54 8.64
N ALA A 35 9.21 -17.02 9.75
CA ALA A 35 8.50 -17.10 11.03
C ALA A 35 8.07 -15.72 11.55
N THR A 36 8.97 -14.73 11.49
CA THR A 36 8.67 -13.35 11.91
C THR A 36 7.67 -12.68 10.97
N LEU A 37 7.78 -12.90 9.65
CA LEU A 37 6.78 -12.43 8.67
C LEU A 37 5.41 -13.04 8.97
N ARG A 38 5.34 -14.35 9.24
CA ARG A 38 4.08 -15.03 9.60
C ARG A 38 3.48 -14.45 10.88
N GLN A 39 4.30 -14.19 11.89
CA GLN A 39 3.82 -13.52 13.11
C GLN A 39 3.30 -12.11 12.83
N LEU A 40 3.86 -11.40 11.85
CA LEU A 40 3.44 -10.04 11.47
C LEU A 40 2.09 -10.08 10.77
N GLN A 41 1.96 -10.94 9.76
CA GLN A 41 0.76 -11.07 8.94
C GLN A 41 -0.45 -11.64 9.69
N ASN A 42 -0.24 -12.33 10.82
CA ASN A 42 -1.29 -12.90 11.64
C ASN A 42 -1.47 -12.16 12.99
N ASN A 43 -0.77 -11.05 13.19
CA ASN A 43 -0.82 -10.25 14.42
C ASN A 43 -0.67 -11.05 15.74
N TYR A 44 0.12 -12.14 15.73
CA TYR A 44 0.21 -13.06 16.87
C TYR A 44 0.98 -12.50 18.09
N GLU A 45 1.72 -11.40 17.94
CA GLU A 45 2.49 -10.80 19.04
C GLU A 45 2.72 -9.28 18.81
N PRO A 46 2.15 -8.40 19.66
CA PRO A 46 2.34 -6.95 19.58
C PRO A 46 3.61 -6.46 20.31
N ARG A 47 4.52 -7.35 20.73
CA ARG A 47 5.73 -6.95 21.48
C ARG A 47 6.71 -6.22 20.56
N ARG A 48 6.81 -4.89 20.75
CA ARG A 48 7.81 -3.92 20.22
C ARG A 48 8.68 -4.48 19.09
N ARG A 49 8.14 -4.51 17.88
CA ARG A 49 8.93 -4.88 16.70
C ARG A 49 9.83 -3.71 16.31
N SER A 50 11.04 -4.04 15.88
CA SER A 50 12.06 -3.03 15.57
C SER A 50 11.60 -2.17 14.37
N PRO A 51 11.67 -0.84 14.45
CA PRO A 51 11.45 0.04 13.30
C PRO A 51 12.31 -0.37 12.09
N ARG A 52 13.52 -0.88 12.35
CA ARG A 52 14.44 -1.39 11.33
C ARG A 52 13.86 -2.58 10.55
N LEU A 53 13.04 -3.41 11.21
CA LEU A 53 12.39 -4.55 10.56
C LEU A 53 11.26 -4.09 9.65
N LEU A 54 10.46 -3.10 10.07
CA LEU A 54 9.43 -2.52 9.22
C LEU A 54 10.04 -1.86 7.98
N ALA A 55 11.15 -1.14 8.15
CA ALA A 55 11.88 -0.55 7.04
C ALA A 55 12.39 -1.57 6.02
N ALA A 56 13.03 -2.65 6.48
CA ALA A 56 13.51 -3.71 5.59
C ALA A 56 12.38 -4.40 4.80
N ILE A 57 11.20 -4.57 5.43
CA ILE A 57 10.03 -5.15 4.76
C ILE A 57 9.45 -4.16 3.76
N SER A 58 9.33 -2.88 4.12
CA SER A 58 8.87 -1.83 3.21
C SER A 58 9.71 -1.76 1.94
N GLU A 59 11.03 -1.70 2.08
CA GLU A 59 11.97 -1.66 0.94
C GLU A 59 11.84 -2.93 0.07
N ALA A 60 11.74 -4.11 0.70
CA ALA A 60 11.56 -5.38 -0.02
C ALA A 60 10.23 -5.46 -0.79
N LEU A 61 9.20 -4.74 -0.32
CA LEU A 61 7.89 -4.57 -0.96
C LEU A 61 7.82 -3.36 -1.92
N ARG A 62 8.98 -2.75 -2.20
CA ARG A 62 9.12 -1.59 -3.11
C ARG A 62 8.34 -0.36 -2.65
N TRP A 63 8.31 -0.13 -1.35
CA TRP A 63 7.82 1.10 -0.73
C TRP A 63 8.97 1.91 -0.11
N PRO A 64 8.75 3.19 0.19
CA PRO A 64 9.60 3.96 1.08
C PRO A 64 9.79 3.26 2.44
N SER A 65 10.98 3.39 3.02
CA SER A 65 11.39 2.66 4.23
C SER A 65 10.56 2.99 5.48
N ASP A 66 9.83 4.10 5.49
CA ASP A 66 8.94 4.51 6.56
C ASP A 66 7.47 4.14 6.32
N HIS A 67 7.11 3.63 5.14
CA HIS A 67 5.73 3.34 4.76
C HIS A 67 4.98 2.47 5.78
N LEU A 68 5.54 1.33 6.19
CA LEU A 68 4.87 0.46 7.17
C LEU A 68 4.87 1.05 8.59
N ALA A 69 5.77 1.99 8.89
CA ALA A 69 5.73 2.73 10.14
C ALA A 69 4.60 3.77 10.13
N GLN A 70 4.39 4.47 9.02
CA GLN A 70 3.26 5.40 8.84
C GLN A 70 1.92 4.64 8.95
N VAL A 71 1.79 3.50 8.26
CA VAL A 71 0.62 2.61 8.38
C VAL A 71 0.38 2.19 9.84
N LEU A 72 1.44 1.84 10.57
CA LEU A 72 1.33 1.43 11.98
C LEU A 72 0.82 2.55 12.90
N GLU A 73 1.22 3.80 12.63
CA GLU A 73 0.76 4.96 13.39
C GLU A 73 -0.64 5.46 12.92
N GLY A 74 -1.21 4.83 11.89
CA GLY A 74 -2.50 5.19 11.31
C GLY A 74 -2.43 6.41 10.38
N GLU A 75 -1.23 6.79 9.95
CA GLU A 75 -1.01 7.84 8.96
C GLU A 75 -1.15 7.24 7.56
N ALA A 76 -1.79 7.99 6.66
CA ALA A 76 -1.88 7.60 5.25
C ALA A 76 -0.51 7.84 4.59
N PRO A 77 0.11 6.80 3.99
CA PRO A 77 1.42 6.97 3.38
C PRO A 77 1.40 7.98 2.23
N GLU A 78 2.49 8.72 2.05
CA GLU A 78 2.58 9.78 1.02
C GLU A 78 2.24 9.26 -0.39
N ASP A 79 2.71 8.06 -0.75
CA ASP A 79 2.40 7.40 -2.03
C ASP A 79 0.89 7.11 -2.21
N ASP A 80 0.18 6.75 -1.13
CA ASP A 80 -1.26 6.49 -1.18
C ASP A 80 -2.04 7.80 -1.34
N VAL A 81 -1.54 8.89 -0.75
CA VAL A 81 -2.11 10.23 -0.95
C VAL A 81 -1.97 10.69 -2.39
N ASP A 82 -0.80 10.46 -3.02
CA ASP A 82 -0.54 10.82 -4.41
C ASP A 82 -1.42 10.01 -5.39
N LEU A 83 -1.47 8.68 -5.20
CA LEU A 83 -2.36 7.80 -5.98
C LEU A 83 -3.84 8.22 -5.87
N ARG A 84 -4.30 8.58 -4.67
CA ARG A 84 -5.68 9.08 -4.49
C ARG A 84 -5.90 10.38 -5.24
N ALA A 85 -4.95 11.31 -5.20
CA ALA A 85 -5.05 12.58 -5.91
C ALA A 85 -5.10 12.36 -7.44
N ASP A 86 -4.28 11.47 -7.97
CA ASP A 86 -4.27 11.11 -9.38
C ASP A 86 -5.57 10.45 -9.82
N VAL A 87 -6.14 9.53 -9.02
CA VAL A 87 -7.44 8.93 -9.31
C VAL A 87 -8.55 9.99 -9.35
N VAL A 88 -8.52 10.98 -8.45
CA VAL A 88 -9.47 12.09 -8.46
C VAL A 88 -9.31 12.92 -9.75
N ARG A 89 -8.09 13.24 -10.14
CA ARG A 89 -7.78 13.97 -11.38
C ARG A 89 -8.30 13.21 -12.62
N LEU A 90 -7.97 11.92 -12.74
CA LEU A 90 -8.42 11.08 -13.86
C LEU A 90 -9.95 11.01 -13.94
N ARG A 91 -10.66 10.95 -12.80
CA ARG A 91 -12.14 10.97 -12.80
C ARG A 91 -12.69 12.29 -13.32
N GLN A 92 -12.06 13.41 -12.99
CA GLN A 92 -12.46 14.72 -13.51
C GLN A 92 -12.23 14.82 -15.02
N GLU A 93 -11.06 14.39 -15.50
CA GLU A 93 -10.74 14.36 -16.93
C GLU A 93 -11.73 13.48 -17.71
N VAL A 94 -12.07 12.29 -17.19
CA VAL A 94 -13.07 11.40 -17.81
C VAL A 94 -14.46 12.05 -17.85
N ALA A 95 -14.85 12.79 -16.81
CA ALA A 95 -16.13 13.51 -16.80
C ALA A 95 -16.16 14.61 -17.87
N GLU A 96 -15.10 15.40 -17.97
CA GLU A 96 -14.98 16.46 -18.98
C GLU A 96 -15.00 15.89 -20.41
N LEU A 97 -14.30 14.78 -20.65
CA LEU A 97 -14.31 14.11 -21.95
C LEU A 97 -15.72 13.60 -22.32
N ARG A 98 -16.48 13.10 -21.34
CA ARG A 98 -17.88 12.68 -21.56
C ARG A 98 -18.77 13.84 -21.94
N GLU A 99 -18.63 14.99 -21.29
CA GLU A 99 -19.40 16.20 -21.64
C GLU A 99 -19.07 16.71 -23.04
N ARG A 100 -17.78 16.73 -23.41
CA ARG A 100 -17.32 17.12 -24.75
C ARG A 100 -17.86 16.18 -25.83
N LEU A 101 -17.89 14.87 -25.56
CA LEU A 101 -18.49 13.89 -26.47
C LEU A 101 -19.97 14.17 -26.72
N VAL A 102 -20.76 14.36 -25.66
CA VAL A 102 -22.19 14.69 -25.77
C VAL A 102 -22.41 15.97 -26.58
N ALA A 103 -21.59 17.00 -26.38
CA ALA A 103 -21.68 18.26 -27.12
C ALA A 103 -21.33 18.12 -28.61
N LEU A 104 -20.43 17.20 -28.98
CA LEU A 104 -20.07 16.92 -30.36
C LEU A 104 -21.14 16.08 -31.06
N GLU A 105 -21.62 15.03 -30.40
CA GLU A 105 -22.71 14.18 -30.91
C GLU A 105 -23.98 15.01 -31.17
N GLY A 106 -24.32 15.95 -30.27
CA GLY A 106 -25.46 16.86 -30.45
C GLY A 106 -25.29 17.93 -31.53
N LYS A 107 -24.06 18.20 -32.00
CA LYS A 107 -23.79 19.13 -33.12
C LYS A 107 -23.83 18.46 -34.49
N GLN A 108 -23.80 17.12 -34.53
CA GLN A 108 -23.83 16.34 -35.77
C GLN A 108 -25.24 15.84 -36.13
N ALA A 109 -26.24 16.05 -35.27
CA ALA A 109 -27.66 15.79 -35.49
C ALA A 109 -28.40 17.05 -35.94
#